data_AF-A0A4R1KRL8-F1
#
_entry.id   AF-A0A4R1KRL8-F1
#
_cell.length_a   1.000
_cell.length_b   1.000
_cell.length_c   1.000
_cell.angle_alpha   90.00
_cell.angle_beta   90.00
_cell.angle_gamma   90.00
#
_symmetry.space_group_name_H-M   'P 1'
#
loop_
_entity.id
_entity.type
_entity.pdbx_description
1 polymer ?
#
loop_
_entity_poly.entity_id
_entity_poly.type
_entity_poly.pdbx_seq_one_letter_code
_entity_poly.pdbx_strand_id
1 'polypeptide(L)'
;MEEQKPEEENIETFEEKFENFIGNAKEEISTLKSELNDITELYNDFVKKPSSAVLSKAEKLNETFEKINEYNSEISEIEEKVSGFETKVFGKTPEDKESLKFKLNDLKTQHEELHGEWEGKYETLTAKIEGLLPGATSAGLAKSYHDQKNSYKWPNIIWSAVFTLTMIGMVYYAIKTVTDSTDIGNAFMNILSRAPFFIPTIWLALFASKQQSQNRRLEQEYAYKESLAKSYDGYKREIENLPESDEKNEIMEKLVRTMIDTAGFNPSSTLEKQSHNDKPPIFGNLFGRKGTDEKK
;
A
#
# COMPACT_ATOMS: atom_id res chain seq x y z
N MET A 1 -76.98 134.28 20.19
CA MET A 1 -77.44 132.98 19.68
C MET A 1 -77.17 132.97 18.19
N GLU A 2 -75.91 133.17 17.78
CA GLU A 2 -74.76 132.27 17.96
C GLU A 2 -75.07 130.86 17.46
N GLU A 3 -74.22 130.15 16.73
CA GLU A 3 -73.04 130.36 15.88
C GLU A 3 -72.55 128.92 15.56
N GLN A 4 -71.67 128.74 14.57
CA GLN A 4 -70.75 127.58 14.38
C GLN A 4 -71.33 126.31 13.73
N LYS A 5 -70.64 125.53 12.88
CA LYS A 5 -69.42 125.62 12.03
C LYS A 5 -69.31 124.21 11.38
N PRO A 6 -69.25 123.98 10.05
CA PRO A 6 -69.28 122.63 9.46
C PRO A 6 -67.91 122.15 8.92
N GLU A 7 -66.80 122.46 9.61
CA GLU A 7 -65.44 122.05 9.19
C GLU A 7 -64.89 120.84 9.95
N GLU A 8 -65.54 120.36 11.02
CA GLU A 8 -65.04 119.26 11.87
C GLU A 8 -65.47 117.85 11.41
N GLU A 9 -66.64 117.69 10.79
CA GLU A 9 -67.28 116.36 10.57
C GLU A 9 -66.66 115.53 9.41
N ASN A 10 -66.12 116.18 8.37
CA ASN A 10 -65.40 115.50 7.27
C ASN A 10 -63.95 115.13 7.64
N ILE A 11 -63.39 115.81 8.65
CA ILE A 11 -62.05 115.52 9.16
C ILE A 11 -62.13 114.26 10.03
N GLU A 12 -63.13 114.16 10.90
CA GLU A 12 -63.36 112.99 11.77
C GLU A 12 -63.55 111.67 10.98
N THR A 13 -64.23 111.69 9.83
CA THR A 13 -64.45 110.47 9.01
C THR A 13 -63.23 110.04 8.21
N PHE A 14 -62.37 110.97 7.80
CA PHE A 14 -61.11 110.65 7.16
C PHE A 14 -60.07 110.18 8.19
N GLU A 15 -60.10 110.77 9.39
CA GLU A 15 -59.33 110.33 10.55
C GLU A 15 -59.69 108.89 10.95
N GLU A 16 -60.97 108.53 11.04
CA GLU A 16 -61.38 107.16 11.40
C GLU A 16 -60.96 106.10 10.36
N LYS A 17 -61.02 106.42 9.06
CA LYS A 17 -60.51 105.54 7.99
C LYS A 17 -59.00 105.44 7.99
N PHE A 18 -58.30 106.54 8.27
CA PHE A 18 -56.85 106.56 8.37
C PHE A 18 -56.38 105.78 9.60
N GLU A 19 -57.04 105.93 10.75
CA GLU A 19 -56.80 105.16 11.97
C GLU A 19 -57.05 103.66 11.75
N ASN A 20 -58.12 103.27 11.05
CA ASN A 20 -58.35 101.86 10.68
C ASN A 20 -57.29 101.32 9.70
N PHE A 21 -56.85 102.12 8.73
CA PHE A 21 -55.78 101.73 7.80
C PHE A 21 -54.44 101.57 8.54
N ILE A 22 -54.12 102.50 9.45
CA ILE A 22 -52.94 102.42 10.33
C ILE A 22 -53.06 101.20 11.26
N GLY A 23 -54.25 100.91 11.78
CA GLY A 23 -54.55 99.72 12.58
C GLY A 23 -54.27 98.42 11.83
N ASN A 24 -54.84 98.25 10.63
CA ASN A 24 -54.62 97.08 9.78
C ASN A 24 -53.17 96.97 9.32
N ALA A 25 -52.55 98.08 8.90
CA ALA A 25 -51.14 98.09 8.50
C ALA A 25 -50.23 97.69 9.68
N LYS A 26 -50.57 98.08 10.90
CA LYS A 26 -49.84 97.70 12.12
C LYS A 26 -50.04 96.22 12.46
N GLU A 27 -51.24 95.69 12.23
CA GLU A 27 -51.52 94.27 12.38
C GLU A 27 -50.74 93.43 11.35
N GLU A 28 -50.76 93.81 10.06
CA GLU A 28 -49.97 93.17 9.01
C GLU A 28 -48.45 93.27 9.26
N ILE A 29 -47.96 94.40 9.75
CA ILE A 29 -46.56 94.54 10.16
C ILE A 29 -46.24 93.61 11.34
N SER A 30 -47.20 93.41 12.25
CA SER A 30 -47.00 92.51 13.39
C SER A 30 -46.97 91.04 12.96
N THR A 31 -47.81 90.62 12.02
CA THR A 31 -47.81 89.26 11.46
C THR A 31 -46.56 89.01 10.63
N LEU A 32 -46.18 89.92 9.73
CA LEU A 32 -44.92 89.84 8.96
C LEU A 32 -43.69 89.75 9.88
N LYS A 33 -43.68 90.50 10.98
CA LYS A 33 -42.59 90.43 11.96
C LYS A 33 -42.55 89.09 12.67
N SER A 34 -43.71 88.48 12.97
CA SER A 34 -43.80 87.13 13.51
C SER A 34 -43.26 86.10 12.53
N GLU A 35 -43.74 86.11 11.29
CA GLU A 35 -43.30 85.18 10.23
C GLU A 35 -41.81 85.31 9.92
N LEU A 36 -41.28 86.54 9.87
CA LEU A 36 -39.85 86.78 9.69
C LEU A 36 -39.04 86.19 10.85
N ASN A 37 -39.56 86.28 12.08
CA ASN A 37 -38.92 85.72 13.26
C ASN A 37 -38.90 84.19 13.20
N ASP A 38 -40.00 83.56 12.79
CA ASP A 38 -40.11 82.11 12.59
C ASP A 38 -39.15 81.63 11.48
N ILE A 39 -39.09 82.34 10.36
CA ILE A 39 -38.15 82.05 9.25
C ILE A 39 -36.70 82.20 9.73
N THR A 40 -36.42 83.22 10.54
CA THR A 40 -35.08 83.46 11.09
C THR A 40 -34.67 82.36 12.07
N GLU A 41 -35.60 81.88 12.89
CA GLU A 41 -35.40 80.76 13.80
C GLU A 41 -35.10 79.47 13.02
N LEU A 42 -35.91 79.16 12.01
CA LEU A 42 -35.70 78.00 11.13
C LEU A 42 -34.37 78.07 10.37
N TYR A 43 -34.01 79.24 9.83
CA TYR A 43 -32.71 79.42 9.17
C TYR A 43 -31.54 79.21 10.14
N ASN A 44 -31.64 79.75 11.35
CA ASN A 44 -30.63 79.59 12.39
C ASN A 44 -30.50 78.13 12.87
N ASP A 45 -31.60 77.38 12.91
CA ASP A 45 -31.59 75.97 13.34
C ASP A 45 -31.12 75.01 12.24
N PHE A 46 -31.56 75.23 11.00
CA PHE A 46 -31.39 74.26 9.91
C PHE A 46 -30.21 74.56 8.98
N VAL A 47 -29.96 75.85 8.69
CA VAL A 47 -29.02 76.27 7.64
C VAL A 47 -27.76 76.93 8.22
N LYS A 48 -27.88 77.70 9.30
CA LYS A 48 -26.75 78.39 9.91
C LYS A 48 -25.77 77.39 10.51
N LYS A 49 -24.49 77.58 10.18
CA LYS A 49 -23.41 76.77 10.73
C LYS A 49 -23.14 77.19 12.18
N PRO A 50 -23.06 76.24 13.14
CA PRO A 50 -22.68 76.53 14.52
C PRO A 50 -21.24 77.08 14.63
N SER A 51 -20.37 76.67 13.70
CA SER A 51 -18.97 77.11 13.55
C SER A 51 -18.46 76.73 12.15
N SER A 52 -17.37 77.35 11.66
CA SER A 52 -16.80 77.03 10.34
C SER A 52 -16.38 75.57 10.18
N ALA A 53 -16.13 74.87 11.30
CA ALA A 53 -15.75 73.47 11.35
C ALA A 53 -16.92 72.50 11.61
N VAL A 54 -18.14 72.99 11.82
CA VAL A 54 -19.32 72.16 12.17
C VAL A 54 -20.40 72.33 11.11
N LEU A 55 -20.81 71.21 10.52
CA LEU A 55 -21.89 71.14 9.53
C LEU A 55 -23.23 71.59 10.13
N SER A 56 -24.00 72.32 9.34
CA SER A 56 -25.41 72.64 9.62
C SER A 56 -26.27 71.36 9.67
N LYS A 57 -27.47 71.43 10.24
CA LYS A 57 -28.39 70.27 10.25
C LYS A 57 -28.74 69.82 8.82
N ALA A 58 -28.90 70.76 7.89
CA ALA A 58 -29.14 70.47 6.47
C ALA A 58 -27.97 69.70 5.83
N GLU A 59 -26.72 70.12 6.09
CA GLU A 59 -25.53 69.44 5.57
C GLU A 59 -25.37 68.04 6.19
N LYS A 60 -25.61 67.88 7.49
CA LYS A 60 -25.60 66.55 8.16
C LYS A 60 -26.67 65.62 7.59
N LEU A 61 -27.86 66.15 7.31
CA LEU A 61 -28.94 65.39 6.69
C LEU A 61 -28.53 64.93 5.29
N ASN A 62 -27.90 65.79 4.50
CA ASN A 62 -27.39 65.44 3.18
C ASN A 62 -26.28 64.38 3.25
N GLU A 63 -25.29 64.53 4.15
CA GLU A 63 -24.27 63.49 4.36
C GLU A 63 -24.87 62.15 4.80
N THR A 64 -25.93 62.18 5.62
CA THR A 64 -26.63 60.97 6.04
C THR A 64 -27.36 60.33 4.87
N PHE A 65 -27.96 61.13 3.98
CA PHE A 65 -28.62 60.65 2.77
C PHE A 65 -27.63 60.03 1.77
N GLU A 66 -26.47 60.66 1.57
CA GLU A 66 -25.36 60.11 0.77
C GLU A 66 -24.89 58.76 1.33
N LYS A 67 -24.65 58.68 2.64
CA LYS A 67 -24.27 57.40 3.29
C LYS A 67 -25.34 56.32 3.18
N ILE A 68 -26.62 56.69 3.27
CA ILE A 68 -27.73 55.75 3.07
C ILE A 68 -27.72 55.20 1.64
N ASN A 69 -27.48 56.05 0.64
CA ASN A 69 -27.38 55.61 -0.75
C ASN A 69 -26.17 54.70 -0.98
N GLU A 70 -25.03 55.02 -0.38
CA GLU A 70 -23.83 54.18 -0.41
C GLU A 70 -24.11 52.81 0.21
N TYR A 71 -24.69 52.75 1.42
CA TYR A 71 -25.06 51.49 2.06
C TYR A 71 -26.11 50.70 1.27
N ASN A 72 -27.09 51.36 0.66
CA ASN A 72 -28.06 50.67 -0.20
C ASN A 72 -27.39 50.05 -1.43
N SER A 73 -26.39 50.72 -2.02
CA SER A 73 -25.60 50.16 -3.11
C SER A 73 -24.78 48.95 -2.66
N GLU A 74 -24.12 49.03 -1.50
CA GLU A 74 -23.36 47.91 -0.93
C GLU A 74 -24.25 46.71 -0.59
N ILE A 75 -25.41 46.96 0.01
CA ILE A 75 -26.39 45.91 0.33
C ILE A 75 -26.87 45.23 -0.96
N SER A 76 -27.16 45.99 -2.01
CA SER A 76 -27.59 45.44 -3.29
C SER A 76 -26.51 44.55 -3.92
N GLU A 77 -25.24 44.94 -3.85
CA GLU A 77 -24.12 44.09 -4.30
C GLU A 77 -24.00 42.80 -3.47
N ILE A 78 -24.20 42.87 -2.14
CA ILE A 78 -24.16 41.70 -1.28
C ILE A 78 -25.33 40.78 -1.60
N GLU A 79 -26.53 41.30 -1.80
CA GLU A 79 -27.70 40.52 -2.22
C GLU A 79 -27.45 39.79 -3.54
N GLU A 80 -26.83 40.46 -4.53
CA GLU A 80 -26.47 39.83 -5.80
C GLU A 80 -25.43 38.71 -5.61
N LYS A 81 -24.39 38.95 -4.80
CA LYS A 81 -23.37 37.93 -4.48
C LYS A 81 -23.96 36.74 -3.74
N VAL A 82 -24.85 36.98 -2.77
CA VAL A 82 -25.54 35.94 -2.00
C VAL A 82 -26.48 35.13 -2.90
N SER A 83 -27.26 35.80 -3.76
CA SER A 83 -28.13 35.13 -4.73
C SER A 83 -27.33 34.30 -5.75
N GLY A 84 -26.19 34.84 -6.22
CA GLY A 84 -25.27 34.13 -7.10
C GLY A 84 -24.63 32.92 -6.43
N PHE A 85 -24.28 33.02 -5.14
CA PHE A 85 -23.78 31.90 -4.35
C PHE A 85 -24.86 30.84 -4.10
N GLU A 86 -26.07 31.25 -3.70
CA GLU A 86 -27.21 30.36 -3.51
C GLU A 86 -27.52 29.60 -4.80
N THR A 87 -27.51 30.28 -5.94
CA THR A 87 -27.71 29.66 -7.25
C THR A 87 -26.61 28.67 -7.61
N LYS A 88 -25.34 28.94 -7.27
CA LYS A 88 -24.23 28.01 -7.51
C LYS A 88 -24.26 26.78 -6.61
N VAL A 89 -24.71 26.95 -5.36
CA VAL A 89 -24.75 25.87 -4.36
C VAL A 89 -26.01 25.02 -4.49
N PHE A 90 -27.15 25.62 -4.80
CA PHE A 90 -28.46 24.95 -4.79
C PHE A 90 -29.15 24.85 -6.15
N GLY A 91 -28.61 25.52 -7.19
CA GLY A 91 -29.21 25.55 -8.53
C GLY A 91 -30.39 26.51 -8.68
N LYS A 92 -30.94 26.64 -9.90
CA LYS A 92 -32.03 27.59 -10.22
C LYS A 92 -33.42 26.98 -10.13
N THR A 93 -33.53 25.66 -10.28
CA THR A 93 -34.80 24.94 -10.36
C THR A 93 -35.02 24.05 -9.13
N PRO A 94 -36.28 23.71 -8.77
CA PRO A 94 -36.57 22.74 -7.72
C PRO A 94 -35.98 21.34 -8.00
N GLU A 95 -35.73 20.99 -9.26
CA GLU A 95 -35.05 19.76 -9.69
C GLU A 95 -33.53 19.83 -9.49
N ASP A 96 -32.90 20.99 -9.69
CA ASP A 96 -31.50 21.24 -9.29
C ASP A 96 -31.34 21.26 -7.76
N LYS A 97 -32.42 21.63 -7.05
CA LYS A 97 -32.57 21.64 -5.59
C LYS A 97 -32.76 20.25 -4.99
N GLU A 98 -32.56 19.17 -5.74
CA GLU A 98 -32.02 17.93 -5.17
C GLU A 98 -30.68 18.30 -4.50
N SER A 99 -30.81 18.66 -3.22
CA SER A 99 -29.83 19.46 -2.49
C SER A 99 -28.42 18.94 -2.74
N LEU A 100 -27.44 19.84 -2.88
CA LEU A 100 -26.03 19.47 -2.92
C LEU A 100 -25.68 18.50 -1.77
N LYS A 101 -26.37 18.62 -0.64
CA LYS A 101 -26.34 17.69 0.49
C LYS A 101 -26.76 16.26 0.11
N PHE A 102 -27.83 16.06 -0.66
CA PHE A 102 -28.23 14.75 -1.19
C PHE A 102 -27.17 14.18 -2.12
N LYS A 103 -26.69 14.95 -3.10
CA LYS A 103 -25.59 14.52 -4.01
C LYS A 103 -24.30 14.20 -3.26
N LEU A 104 -23.96 14.98 -2.24
CA LEU A 104 -22.78 14.74 -1.41
C LEU A 104 -22.95 13.48 -0.55
N ASN A 105 -24.15 13.25 -0.02
CA ASN A 105 -24.45 12.07 0.78
C ASN A 105 -24.50 10.81 -0.08
N ASP A 106 -25.07 10.91 -1.28
CA ASP A 106 -25.07 9.84 -2.28
C ASP A 106 -23.64 9.53 -2.75
N LEU A 107 -22.83 10.55 -3.08
CA LEU A 107 -21.41 10.37 -3.40
C LEU A 107 -20.64 9.74 -2.24
N LYS A 108 -20.94 10.14 -0.99
CA LYS A 108 -20.35 9.56 0.21
C LYS A 108 -20.73 8.08 0.35
N THR A 109 -22.00 7.75 0.18
CA THR A 109 -22.49 6.36 0.22
C THR A 109 -21.85 5.52 -0.89
N GLN A 110 -21.80 6.03 -2.13
CA GLN A 110 -21.10 5.37 -3.23
C GLN A 110 -19.61 5.16 -2.91
N HIS A 111 -18.96 6.14 -2.27
CA HIS A 111 -17.57 6.02 -1.87
C HIS A 111 -17.36 4.99 -0.75
N GLU A 112 -18.26 4.93 0.23
CA GLU A 112 -18.24 3.94 1.32
C GLU A 112 -18.51 2.52 0.78
N GLU A 113 -19.48 2.35 -0.12
CA GLU A 113 -19.76 1.08 -0.79
C GLU A 113 -18.58 0.62 -1.65
N LEU A 114 -18.02 1.53 -2.46
CA LEU A 114 -16.86 1.24 -3.30
C LEU A 114 -15.65 0.87 -2.43
N HIS A 115 -15.41 1.61 -1.34
CA HIS A 115 -14.33 1.29 -0.41
C HIS A 115 -14.52 -0.09 0.22
N GLY A 116 -15.73 -0.43 0.66
CA GLY A 116 -16.03 -1.76 1.20
C GLY A 116 -15.84 -2.87 0.16
N GLU A 117 -16.23 -2.63 -1.10
CA GLU A 117 -16.01 -3.57 -2.20
C GLU A 117 -14.51 -3.80 -2.47
N TRP A 118 -13.71 -2.72 -2.48
CA TRP A 118 -12.26 -2.83 -2.64
C TRP A 118 -11.62 -3.54 -1.47
N GLU A 119 -11.98 -3.22 -0.24
CA GLU A 119 -11.47 -3.87 0.97
C GLU A 119 -11.72 -5.38 0.93
N GLY A 120 -12.95 -5.81 0.61
CA GLY A 120 -13.27 -7.22 0.44
C GLY A 120 -12.49 -7.90 -0.71
N LYS A 121 -12.28 -7.18 -1.83
CA LYS A 121 -11.42 -7.67 -2.92
C LYS A 121 -9.97 -7.84 -2.48
N TYR A 122 -9.41 -6.88 -1.74
CA TYR A 122 -8.04 -6.93 -1.24
C TYR A 122 -7.84 -8.08 -0.25
N GLU A 123 -8.76 -8.29 0.68
CA GLU A 123 -8.70 -9.44 1.60
C GLU A 123 -8.75 -10.76 0.84
N THR A 124 -9.67 -10.90 -0.11
CA THR A 124 -9.81 -12.12 -0.93
C THR A 124 -8.55 -12.39 -1.75
N LEU A 125 -7.97 -11.35 -2.36
CA LEU A 125 -6.75 -11.47 -3.16
C LEU A 125 -5.55 -11.84 -2.28
N THR A 126 -5.44 -11.20 -1.12
CA THR A 126 -4.35 -11.44 -0.16
C THR A 126 -4.41 -12.88 0.36
N ALA A 127 -5.59 -13.34 0.79
CA ALA A 127 -5.79 -14.73 1.22
C ALA A 127 -5.44 -15.73 0.11
N LYS A 128 -5.76 -15.43 -1.15
CA LYS A 128 -5.39 -16.28 -2.29
C LYS A 128 -3.88 -16.29 -2.55
N ILE A 129 -3.20 -15.14 -2.44
CA ILE A 129 -1.74 -15.04 -2.58
C ILE A 129 -1.03 -15.82 -1.47
N GLU A 130 -1.44 -15.60 -0.22
CA GLU A 130 -0.91 -16.30 0.96
C GLU A 130 -1.16 -17.81 0.89
N GLY A 131 -2.32 -18.23 0.37
CA GLY A 131 -2.62 -19.64 0.12
C GLY A 131 -1.74 -20.27 -0.98
N LEU A 132 -1.39 -19.52 -2.03
CA LEU A 132 -0.58 -20.03 -3.16
C LEU A 132 0.94 -19.98 -2.90
N LEU A 133 1.41 -19.09 -2.03
CA LEU A 133 2.83 -18.89 -1.71
C LEU A 133 3.56 -20.17 -1.24
N PRO A 134 3.02 -20.97 -0.30
CA PRO A 134 3.62 -22.22 0.13
C PRO A 134 3.78 -23.23 -1.01
N GLY A 135 2.73 -23.41 -1.82
CA GLY A 135 2.73 -24.31 -2.97
C GLY A 135 3.72 -23.86 -4.06
N ALA A 136 3.79 -22.56 -4.35
CA ALA A 136 4.74 -22.00 -5.32
C ALA A 136 6.20 -22.16 -4.85
N THR A 137 6.46 -21.92 -3.56
CA THR A 137 7.79 -22.08 -2.96
C THR A 137 8.24 -23.54 -2.96
N SER A 138 7.34 -24.44 -2.55
CA SER A 138 7.53 -25.89 -2.60
C SER A 138 7.82 -26.38 -4.03
N ALA A 139 7.07 -25.91 -5.03
CA ALA A 139 7.29 -26.24 -6.43
C ALA A 139 8.64 -25.69 -6.95
N GLY A 140 9.02 -24.48 -6.56
CA GLY A 140 10.32 -23.89 -6.88
C GLY A 140 11.49 -24.70 -6.31
N LEU A 141 11.42 -25.07 -5.03
CA LEU A 141 12.41 -25.94 -4.39
C LEU A 141 12.48 -27.32 -5.04
N ALA A 142 11.32 -27.92 -5.33
CA ALA A 142 11.24 -29.21 -6.02
C ALA A 142 11.94 -29.18 -7.38
N LYS A 143 11.77 -28.10 -8.16
CA LYS A 143 12.46 -27.92 -9.44
C LYS A 143 13.98 -27.81 -9.25
N SER A 144 14.44 -26.98 -8.31
CA SER A 144 15.88 -26.84 -8.03
C SER A 144 16.52 -28.18 -7.62
N TYR A 145 15.85 -28.95 -6.76
CA TYR A 145 16.32 -30.29 -6.39
C TYR A 145 16.26 -31.29 -7.55
N HIS A 146 15.25 -31.20 -8.41
CA HIS A 146 15.16 -32.00 -9.62
C HIS A 146 16.34 -31.74 -10.56
N ASP A 147 16.63 -30.47 -10.84
CA ASP A 147 17.72 -30.06 -11.72
C ASP A 147 19.07 -30.52 -11.15
N GLN A 148 19.26 -30.38 -9.84
CA GLN A 148 20.46 -30.83 -9.16
C GLN A 148 20.60 -32.37 -9.17
N LYS A 149 19.52 -33.12 -8.91
CA LYS A 149 19.50 -34.58 -9.09
C LYS A 149 19.88 -34.97 -10.52
N ASN A 150 19.32 -34.30 -11.52
CA ASN A 150 19.54 -34.61 -12.93
C ASN A 150 21.00 -34.33 -13.35
N SER A 151 21.66 -33.35 -12.71
CA SER A 151 23.08 -33.06 -12.95
C SER A 151 24.01 -34.22 -12.57
N TYR A 152 23.62 -35.10 -11.64
CA TYR A 152 24.44 -36.25 -11.21
C TYR A 152 24.22 -37.50 -12.06
N LYS A 153 23.14 -37.59 -12.84
CA LYS A 153 22.87 -38.77 -13.69
C LYS A 153 23.97 -39.02 -14.73
N TRP A 154 24.37 -37.96 -15.43
CA TRP A 154 25.40 -38.05 -16.46
C TRP A 154 26.75 -38.51 -15.89
N PRO A 155 27.30 -37.85 -14.84
CA PRO A 155 28.50 -38.33 -14.15
C PRO A 155 28.36 -39.77 -13.63
N ASN A 156 27.22 -40.16 -13.06
CA ASN A 156 26.99 -41.52 -12.58
C ASN A 156 27.09 -42.55 -13.71
N ILE A 157 26.49 -42.27 -14.88
CA ILE A 157 26.57 -43.13 -16.07
C ILE A 157 28.02 -43.22 -16.58
N ILE A 158 28.73 -42.09 -16.67
CA ILE A 158 30.12 -42.04 -17.14
C ILE A 158 31.01 -42.91 -16.23
N TRP A 159 30.96 -42.71 -14.91
CA TRP A 159 31.80 -43.47 -13.98
C TRP A 159 31.41 -44.95 -13.91
N SER A 160 30.12 -45.28 -14.05
CA SER A 160 29.66 -46.67 -14.20
C SER A 160 30.20 -47.31 -15.48
N ALA A 161 30.22 -46.59 -16.59
CA ALA A 161 30.76 -47.08 -17.86
C ALA A 161 32.28 -47.29 -17.77
N VAL A 162 33.01 -46.33 -17.18
CA VAL A 162 34.47 -46.44 -16.95
C VAL A 162 34.78 -47.66 -16.06
N PHE A 163 34.05 -47.85 -14.96
CA PHE A 163 34.22 -49.02 -14.09
C PHE A 163 33.95 -50.33 -14.84
N THR A 164 32.86 -50.40 -15.60
CA THR A 164 32.49 -51.61 -16.36
C THR A 164 33.51 -51.92 -17.45
N LEU A 165 33.98 -50.91 -18.19
CA LEU A 165 34.94 -51.06 -19.28
C LEU A 165 36.33 -51.47 -18.75
N THR A 166 36.77 -50.88 -17.62
CA THR A 166 38.03 -51.29 -16.96
C THR A 166 37.96 -52.73 -16.46
N MET A 167 36.82 -53.16 -15.91
CA MET A 167 36.61 -54.54 -15.47
C MET A 167 36.62 -55.53 -16.65
N ILE A 168 35.90 -55.23 -17.74
CA ILE A 168 35.90 -56.05 -18.96
C ILE A 168 37.30 -56.12 -19.57
N GLY A 169 38.01 -55.00 -19.63
CA GLY A 169 39.39 -54.93 -20.14
C GLY A 169 40.35 -55.80 -19.34
N MET A 170 40.25 -55.77 -18.00
CA MET A 170 41.06 -56.64 -17.13
C MET A 170 40.75 -58.12 -17.34
N VAL A 171 39.47 -58.50 -17.44
CA VAL A 171 39.07 -59.89 -17.67
C VAL A 171 39.54 -60.39 -19.04
N TYR A 172 39.31 -59.60 -20.10
CA TYR A 172 39.77 -59.94 -21.45
C TYR A 172 41.29 -60.14 -21.50
N TYR A 173 42.04 -59.24 -20.86
CA TYR A 173 43.50 -59.32 -20.82
C TYR A 173 44.00 -60.53 -20.01
N ALA A 174 43.33 -60.85 -18.90
CA ALA A 174 43.64 -62.04 -18.10
C ALA A 174 43.43 -63.33 -18.92
N ILE A 175 42.30 -63.46 -19.62
CA ILE A 175 42.00 -64.62 -20.48
C ILE A 175 43.03 -64.77 -21.59
N LYS A 176 43.36 -63.67 -22.28
CA LYS A 176 44.39 -63.68 -23.34
C LYS A 176 45.74 -64.14 -22.79
N THR A 177 46.16 -63.61 -21.63
CA THR A 177 47.43 -63.96 -21.01
C THR A 177 47.51 -65.44 -20.63
N VAL A 178 46.41 -66.02 -20.13
CA VAL A 178 46.33 -67.45 -19.78
C VAL A 178 46.31 -68.34 -21.03
N THR A 179 45.71 -67.88 -22.13
CA THR A 179 45.66 -68.65 -23.40
C THR A 179 47.00 -68.64 -24.13
N ASP A 180 47.75 -67.54 -24.05
CA ASP A 180 49.08 -67.39 -24.66
C ASP A 180 50.21 -68.11 -23.88
N SER A 181 49.91 -68.66 -22.70
CA SER A 181 50.90 -69.30 -21.83
C SER A 181 50.72 -70.82 -21.74
N THR A 182 51.81 -71.55 -21.95
CA THR A 182 51.84 -73.03 -21.97
C THR A 182 51.90 -73.66 -20.57
N ASP A 183 52.23 -72.87 -19.54
CA ASP A 183 52.35 -73.30 -18.15
C ASP A 183 51.91 -72.18 -17.18
N ILE A 184 51.31 -72.55 -16.05
CA ILE A 184 50.76 -71.64 -15.03
C ILE A 184 51.85 -70.75 -14.43
N GLY A 185 53.06 -71.29 -14.25
CA GLY A 185 54.20 -70.51 -13.75
C GLY A 185 54.59 -69.37 -14.70
N ASN A 186 54.60 -69.64 -16.01
CA ASN A 186 54.90 -68.66 -17.04
C ASN A 186 53.77 -67.62 -17.19
N ALA A 187 52.52 -68.04 -17.00
CA ALA A 187 51.38 -67.12 -16.95
C ALA A 187 51.53 -66.09 -15.83
N PHE A 188 51.90 -66.54 -14.62
CA PHE A 188 52.10 -65.65 -13.46
C PHE A 188 53.27 -64.67 -13.68
N MET A 189 54.39 -65.14 -14.24
CA MET A 189 55.55 -64.29 -14.52
C MET A 189 55.25 -63.24 -15.61
N ASN A 190 54.42 -63.58 -16.59
CA ASN A 190 53.94 -62.66 -17.62
C ASN A 190 52.97 -61.59 -17.09
N ILE A 191 52.16 -61.92 -16.08
CA ILE A 191 51.31 -60.93 -15.38
C ILE A 191 52.19 -60.02 -14.52
N LEU A 192 53.16 -60.60 -13.78
CA LEU A 192 54.02 -59.86 -12.86
C LEU A 192 54.96 -58.89 -13.59
N SER A 193 55.54 -59.29 -14.72
CA SER A 193 56.37 -58.42 -15.56
C SER A 193 55.61 -57.21 -16.14
N ARG A 194 54.27 -57.26 -16.13
CA ARG A 194 53.39 -56.18 -16.61
C ARG A 194 52.63 -55.49 -15.48
N ALA A 195 52.99 -55.76 -14.22
CA ALA A 195 52.44 -55.09 -13.04
C ALA A 195 52.38 -53.55 -13.12
N PRO A 196 53.34 -52.84 -13.75
CA PRO A 196 53.24 -51.38 -13.91
C PRO A 196 51.99 -50.89 -14.65
N PHE A 197 51.36 -51.72 -15.50
CA PHE A 197 50.10 -51.39 -16.18
C PHE A 197 48.86 -51.76 -15.36
N PHE A 198 48.95 -52.80 -14.53
CA PHE A 198 47.83 -53.21 -13.67
C PHE A 198 47.60 -52.24 -12.51
N ILE A 199 48.66 -51.66 -11.94
CA ILE A 199 48.54 -50.74 -10.80
C ILE A 199 47.65 -49.53 -11.14
N PRO A 200 47.88 -48.76 -12.23
CA PRO A 200 46.99 -47.67 -12.63
C PRO A 200 45.58 -48.12 -12.98
N THR A 201 45.43 -49.31 -13.55
CA THR A 201 44.11 -49.85 -13.97
C THR A 201 43.26 -50.21 -12.75
N ILE A 202 43.85 -50.88 -11.75
CA ILE A 202 43.18 -51.20 -10.49
C ILE A 202 42.83 -49.91 -9.74
N TRP A 203 43.75 -48.93 -9.70
CA TRP A 203 43.48 -47.64 -9.09
C TRP A 203 42.32 -46.92 -9.79
N LEU A 204 42.29 -46.91 -11.12
CA LEU A 204 41.20 -46.32 -11.90
C LEU A 204 39.86 -47.01 -11.62
N ALA A 205 39.84 -48.34 -11.51
CA ALA A 205 38.62 -49.08 -11.17
C ALA A 205 38.12 -48.73 -9.75
N LEU A 206 39.03 -48.66 -8.77
CA LEU A 206 38.69 -48.25 -7.40
C LEU A 206 38.19 -46.79 -7.34
N PHE A 207 38.84 -45.89 -8.06
CA PHE A 207 38.45 -44.49 -8.14
C PHE A 207 37.08 -44.33 -8.81
N ALA A 208 36.86 -44.98 -9.95
CA ALA A 208 35.59 -44.96 -10.67
C ALA A 208 34.44 -45.52 -9.82
N SER A 209 34.68 -46.64 -9.11
CA SER A 209 33.71 -47.23 -8.18
C SER A 209 33.35 -46.27 -7.05
N LYS A 210 34.35 -45.62 -6.41
CA LYS A 210 34.10 -44.63 -5.36
C LYS A 210 33.31 -43.43 -5.88
N GLN A 211 33.70 -42.88 -7.03
CA GLN A 211 33.03 -41.72 -7.62
C GLN A 211 31.58 -42.05 -8.05
N GLN A 212 31.34 -43.24 -8.58
CA GLN A 212 30.00 -43.74 -8.89
C GLN A 212 29.13 -43.82 -7.63
N SER A 213 29.65 -44.41 -6.55
CA SER A 213 28.95 -44.51 -5.27
C SER A 213 28.58 -43.13 -4.71
N GLN A 214 29.54 -42.20 -4.71
CA GLN A 214 29.32 -40.83 -4.25
C GLN A 214 28.25 -40.09 -5.08
N ASN A 215 28.33 -40.16 -6.40
CA ASN A 215 27.36 -39.51 -7.29
C ASN A 215 25.95 -40.09 -7.09
N ARG A 216 25.83 -41.42 -7.00
CA ARG A 216 24.55 -42.09 -6.78
C ARG A 216 23.94 -41.74 -5.42
N ARG A 217 24.78 -41.57 -4.40
CA ARG A 217 24.33 -41.09 -3.08
C ARG A 217 23.79 -39.67 -3.16
N LEU A 218 24.54 -38.74 -3.77
CA LEU A 218 24.06 -37.37 -3.97
C LEU A 218 22.76 -37.34 -4.77
N GLU A 219 22.65 -38.15 -5.83
CA GLU A 219 21.42 -38.29 -6.60
C GLU A 219 20.23 -38.72 -5.73
N GLN A 220 20.41 -39.71 -4.84
CA GLN A 220 19.38 -40.18 -3.92
C GLN A 220 18.99 -39.13 -2.87
N GLU A 221 19.96 -38.41 -2.31
CA GLU A 221 19.71 -37.33 -1.36
C GLU A 221 18.86 -36.22 -2.01
N TYR A 222 19.24 -35.76 -3.21
CA TYR A 222 18.45 -34.75 -3.93
C TYR A 222 17.08 -35.29 -4.41
N ALA A 223 16.99 -36.57 -4.73
CA ALA A 223 15.70 -37.22 -5.02
C ALA A 223 14.77 -37.21 -3.80
N TYR A 224 15.31 -37.45 -2.60
CA TYR A 224 14.56 -37.35 -1.36
C TYR A 224 14.12 -35.90 -1.09
N LYS A 225 15.01 -34.92 -1.25
CA LYS A 225 14.68 -33.49 -1.10
C LYS A 225 13.59 -33.04 -2.09
N GLU A 226 13.68 -33.47 -3.36
CA GLU A 226 12.67 -33.22 -4.39
C GLU A 226 11.32 -33.82 -4.01
N SER A 227 11.29 -35.08 -3.59
CA SER A 227 10.07 -35.78 -3.19
C SER A 227 9.39 -35.07 -2.02
N LEU A 228 10.17 -34.74 -0.97
CA LEU A 228 9.66 -34.03 0.19
C LEU A 228 9.07 -32.68 -0.21
N ALA A 229 9.81 -31.90 -1.01
CA ALA A 229 9.35 -30.61 -1.50
C ALA A 229 8.04 -30.74 -2.29
N LYS A 230 7.93 -31.69 -3.23
CA LYS A 230 6.70 -31.92 -4.01
C LYS A 230 5.50 -32.32 -3.16
N SER A 231 5.74 -33.11 -2.12
CA SER A 231 4.67 -33.61 -1.24
C SER A 231 4.25 -32.64 -0.15
N TYR A 232 5.05 -31.59 0.13
CA TYR A 232 4.83 -30.67 1.25
C TYR A 232 3.45 -30.01 1.24
N ASP A 233 3.05 -29.44 0.09
CA ASP A 233 1.74 -28.78 -0.03
C ASP A 233 0.57 -29.77 0.16
N GLY A 234 0.73 -30.99 -0.35
CA GLY A 234 -0.24 -32.07 -0.15
C GLY A 234 -0.38 -32.45 1.32
N TYR A 235 0.73 -32.71 2.01
CA TYR A 235 0.70 -33.03 3.44
C TYR A 235 0.18 -31.88 4.29
N LYS A 236 0.59 -30.65 4.01
CA LYS A 236 0.09 -29.44 4.69
C LYS A 236 -1.43 -29.37 4.60
N ARG A 237 -1.99 -29.56 3.39
CA ARG A 237 -3.44 -29.56 3.16
C ARG A 237 -4.16 -30.69 3.91
N GLU A 238 -3.63 -31.91 3.89
CA GLU A 238 -4.24 -33.03 4.62
C GLU A 238 -4.23 -32.79 6.15
N ILE A 239 -3.16 -32.21 6.69
CA ILE A 239 -3.06 -31.87 8.13
C ILE A 239 -4.01 -30.72 8.47
N GLU A 240 -4.12 -29.69 7.62
CA GLU A 240 -5.04 -28.57 7.82
C GLU A 240 -6.52 -29.01 7.88
N ASN A 241 -6.87 -30.07 7.13
CA ASN A 241 -8.21 -30.67 7.11
C ASN A 241 -8.55 -31.51 8.35
N LEU A 242 -7.59 -31.80 9.23
CA LEU A 242 -7.86 -32.53 10.47
C LEU A 242 -8.59 -31.65 11.51
N PRO A 243 -9.40 -32.24 12.40
CA PRO A 243 -10.02 -31.53 13.52
C PRO A 243 -8.96 -30.82 14.37
N GLU A 244 -9.31 -29.67 14.94
CA GLU A 244 -8.42 -28.94 15.85
C GLU A 244 -8.11 -29.79 17.10
N SER A 245 -6.84 -30.14 17.25
CA SER A 245 -6.31 -30.94 18.36
C SER A 245 -4.82 -30.64 18.58
N ASP A 246 -4.31 -30.98 19.76
CA ASP A 246 -2.87 -30.88 20.04
C ASP A 246 -2.05 -31.76 19.08
N GLU A 247 -2.59 -32.91 18.67
CA GLU A 247 -1.96 -33.83 17.70
C GLU A 247 -1.81 -33.19 16.31
N LYS A 248 -2.80 -32.41 15.84
CA LYS A 248 -2.72 -31.69 14.55
C LYS A 248 -1.53 -30.73 14.55
N ASN A 249 -1.37 -29.96 15.62
CA ASN A 249 -0.28 -29.00 15.77
C ASN A 249 1.08 -29.70 15.83
N GLU A 250 1.18 -30.83 16.55
CA GLU A 250 2.41 -31.64 16.60
C GLU A 250 2.81 -32.17 15.22
N ILE A 251 1.85 -32.70 14.44
CA ILE A 251 2.12 -33.23 13.11
C ILE A 251 2.56 -32.12 12.15
N MET A 252 1.91 -30.94 12.22
CA MET A 252 2.30 -29.77 11.42
C MET A 252 3.71 -29.30 11.78
N GLU A 253 4.02 -29.20 13.08
CA GLU A 253 5.35 -28.83 13.56
C GLU A 253 6.41 -29.83 13.06
N LYS A 254 6.13 -31.13 13.14
CA LYS A 254 7.02 -32.18 12.65
C LYS A 254 7.24 -32.10 11.14
N LEU A 255 6.22 -31.78 10.35
CA LEU A 255 6.35 -31.57 8.91
C LEU A 255 7.30 -30.39 8.62
N VAL A 256 7.07 -29.25 9.27
CA VAL A 256 7.89 -28.04 9.09
C VAL A 256 9.33 -28.28 9.54
N ARG A 257 9.53 -28.90 10.70
CA ARG A 257 10.87 -29.29 11.19
C ARG A 257 11.59 -30.19 10.20
N THR A 258 10.92 -31.24 9.71
CA THR A 258 11.49 -32.16 8.72
C THR A 258 11.89 -31.42 7.44
N MET A 259 11.09 -30.47 6.97
CA MET A 259 11.40 -29.65 5.80
C MET A 259 12.63 -28.76 6.04
N ILE A 260 12.70 -28.09 7.20
CA ILE A 260 13.83 -27.23 7.59
C ILE A 260 15.11 -28.05 7.72
N ASP A 261 15.05 -29.17 8.45
CA ASP A 261 16.19 -30.05 8.66
C ASP A 261 16.71 -30.62 7.34
N THR A 262 15.79 -31.04 6.45
CA THR A 262 16.15 -31.57 5.13
C THR A 262 16.76 -30.48 4.22
N ALA A 263 16.24 -29.26 4.27
CA ALA A 263 16.78 -28.14 3.52
C ALA A 263 18.18 -27.73 4.03
N GLY A 264 18.35 -27.65 5.35
CA GLY A 264 19.61 -27.28 6.01
C GLY A 264 20.69 -28.37 6.01
N PHE A 265 20.32 -29.63 5.79
CA PHE A 265 21.27 -30.74 5.75
C PHE A 265 22.21 -30.63 4.54
N ASN A 266 23.52 -30.51 4.80
CA ASN A 266 24.55 -30.46 3.76
C ASN A 266 24.84 -31.87 3.21
N PRO A 267 24.56 -32.16 1.93
CA PRO A 267 24.81 -33.46 1.33
C PRO A 267 26.27 -33.90 1.32
N SER A 268 27.24 -32.97 1.42
CA SER A 268 28.68 -33.32 1.46
C SER A 268 29.06 -34.09 2.73
N SER A 269 28.35 -33.86 3.84
CA SER A 269 28.59 -34.57 5.11
C SER A 269 28.36 -36.08 4.99
N THR A 270 27.50 -36.49 4.05
CA THR A 270 27.24 -37.89 3.76
C THR A 270 28.43 -38.56 3.06
N LEU A 271 29.23 -37.81 2.32
CA LEU A 271 30.38 -38.31 1.59
C LEU A 271 31.56 -38.64 2.52
N GLU A 272 31.71 -37.88 3.61
CA GLU A 272 32.85 -37.95 4.52
C GLU A 272 32.67 -39.02 5.61
N LYS A 273 31.44 -39.20 6.11
CA LYS A 273 31.14 -40.03 7.28
C LYS A 273 31.26 -41.55 7.07
N GLN A 274 31.48 -42.01 5.84
CA GLN A 274 31.48 -43.44 5.48
C GLN A 274 32.68 -43.94 4.66
N SER A 275 33.75 -43.15 4.54
CA SER A 275 35.01 -43.62 3.93
C SER A 275 35.69 -44.79 4.69
N HIS A 276 35.12 -45.27 5.81
CA HIS A 276 35.68 -46.34 6.64
C HIS A 276 34.94 -47.69 6.61
N ASN A 277 33.80 -47.82 5.91
CA ASN A 277 33.06 -49.10 5.85
C ASN A 277 32.84 -49.69 4.46
N ASP A 278 33.38 -49.09 3.39
CA ASP A 278 33.45 -49.70 2.06
C ASP A 278 34.58 -50.76 1.98
N LYS A 279 34.65 -51.66 2.96
CA LYS A 279 35.55 -52.82 2.88
C LYS A 279 34.93 -53.83 1.92
N PRO A 280 35.67 -54.34 0.92
CA PRO A 280 35.18 -55.42 0.07
C PRO A 280 34.70 -56.58 0.95
N PRO A 281 33.58 -57.27 0.61
CA PRO A 281 32.95 -58.29 1.44
C PRO A 281 33.83 -59.50 1.80
N ILE A 282 35.06 -59.55 1.29
CA ILE A 282 36.00 -60.66 1.42
C ILE A 282 36.98 -60.46 2.60
N PHE A 283 37.24 -59.23 3.05
CA PHE A 283 38.29 -58.94 4.04
C PHE A 283 37.82 -58.94 5.50
N GLY A 284 36.51 -59.04 5.77
CA GLY A 284 35.97 -59.02 7.13
C GLY A 284 36.24 -60.29 7.95
N ASN A 285 36.30 -61.46 7.29
CA ASN A 285 36.34 -62.76 7.98
C ASN A 285 37.71 -63.46 7.96
N LEU A 286 38.70 -62.95 7.23
CA LEU A 286 39.99 -63.63 7.03
C LEU A 286 41.08 -63.25 8.04
N PHE A 287 40.92 -62.15 8.78
CA PHE A 287 41.91 -61.68 9.77
C PHE A 287 41.37 -61.51 11.20
N GLY A 288 40.12 -61.93 11.46
CA GLY A 288 39.45 -61.73 12.74
C GLY A 288 39.39 -62.97 13.63
N ARG A 289 40.50 -63.68 13.86
CA ARG A 289 40.52 -64.67 14.96
C ARG A 289 41.94 -65.01 15.46
N LYS A 290 42.41 -64.25 16.46
CA LYS A 290 43.36 -64.77 17.47
C LYS A 290 43.47 -63.83 18.69
N GLY A 291 43.19 -64.40 19.88
CA GLY A 291 43.46 -63.84 21.22
C GLY A 291 42.48 -62.74 21.63
N THR A 292 41.78 -62.80 22.76
CA THR A 292 42.27 -63.18 24.09
C THR A 292 41.18 -63.81 24.95
N ASP A 293 41.55 -64.91 25.61
CA ASP A 293 40.95 -65.45 26.83
C ASP A 293 41.05 -64.45 28.00
N GLU A 294 40.17 -64.63 29.00
CA GLU A 294 40.38 -64.40 30.45
C GLU A 294 40.75 -62.96 30.93
N LYS A 295 40.18 -62.32 31.98
CA LYS A 295 39.48 -62.71 33.22
C LYS A 295 38.62 -61.54 33.72
N LYS A 296 37.64 -61.93 34.55
CA LYS A 296 36.96 -61.21 35.66
C LYS A 296 36.36 -59.83 35.40
#